data_AF-A0A6P6ASA6-F1
#
_entry.id   AF-A0A6P6ASA6-F1
#
_cell.length_a   1.000
_cell.length_b   1.000
_cell.length_c   1.000
_cell.angle_alpha   90.00
_cell.angle_beta   90.00
_cell.angle_gamma   90.00
#
_symmetry.space_group_name_H-M   'P 1'
#
loop_
_entity.id
_entity.type
_entity.pdbx_description
1 polymer ?
#
loop_
_entity_poly.entity_id
_entity_poly.type
_entity_poly.pdbx_seq_one_letter_code
_entity_poly.pdbx_strand_id
1 'polypeptide(L)'
;MGDFNLALVIVAIIVCVLVFLCNVYLLVNYQHPDDANQAYFPKFVVVFGLSISIISILMLPADVANRQACKHAIYNGACNLTLPMKDLWLAVYIIDAVLVFFVIPFAMFYYEGDQDKSVGKRIKSALLWVVTTAIVCALLLGILYGLVGKVDFTVRHLSSATTNFPSTWEFSSSQPCIGGSGARACSAYTANASSEKTWTMRTTFPEYVVALATVVGSVLFSIFGGVGIACLPLGLISSFIRRPKSVITRSQYIKEATELGKKARELKKAVDALHQEERSGSKGRKWRKNVKAVEKELLQLEEDVKLLEEMYPQGEKAETSWALTVLGYLAKLVLGILGWGATLMNSFLFNVALILLCSISIIQFCSTAFGYYAQATAAQEIFGHTLQSLRGIKYLYKYNVFQIAFIVLAGLTFVYYVAFGWRRKKPSVFFICSGAYRLLPGFVLMWKV
;
A
#
# COMPACT_ATOMS: atom_id res chain seq x y z
N MET A 1 11.84 -9.82 35.42
CA MET A 1 12.58 -9.91 34.13
C MET A 1 11.88 -10.81 33.10
N GLY A 2 10.78 -11.51 33.43
CA GLY A 2 9.90 -12.16 32.44
C GLY A 2 8.73 -11.29 31.96
N ASP A 3 8.51 -10.12 32.58
CA ASP A 3 7.27 -9.36 32.46
C ASP A 3 7.20 -8.49 31.19
N PHE A 4 8.36 -8.06 30.67
CA PHE A 4 8.41 -7.16 29.51
C PHE A 4 8.01 -7.88 28.20
N ASN A 5 8.43 -9.13 28.02
CA ASN A 5 8.05 -9.92 26.84
C ASN A 5 6.57 -10.30 26.88
N LEU A 6 6.05 -10.65 28.06
CA LEU A 6 4.63 -10.90 28.26
C LEU A 6 3.80 -9.64 27.94
N ALA A 7 4.23 -8.47 28.42
CA ALA A 7 3.58 -7.20 28.11
C ALA A 7 3.58 -6.91 26.60
N LEU A 8 4.70 -7.15 25.90
CA LEU A 8 4.81 -6.93 24.46
C LEU A 8 3.90 -7.89 23.66
N VAL A 9 3.79 -9.15 24.09
CA VAL A 9 2.85 -10.13 23.50
C VAL A 9 1.40 -9.70 23.74
N ILE A 10 1.05 -9.28 24.95
CA ILE A 10 -0.30 -8.80 25.27
C ILE A 10 -0.66 -7.58 24.41
N VAL A 11 0.25 -6.61 24.31
CA VAL A 11 0.06 -5.43 23.45
C VAL A 11 -0.12 -5.83 21.99
N ALA A 12 0.70 -6.75 21.48
CA ALA A 12 0.56 -7.24 20.11
C ALA A 12 -0.81 -7.89 19.86
N ILE A 13 -1.29 -8.72 20.79
CA ILE A 13 -2.61 -9.36 20.70
C ILE A 13 -3.72 -8.30 20.70
N ILE A 14 -3.69 -7.36 21.65
CA ILE A 14 -4.70 -6.28 21.75
C ILE A 14 -4.71 -5.45 20.48
N VAL A 15 -3.55 -5.06 19.96
CA VAL A 15 -3.43 -4.28 18.72
C VAL A 15 -3.98 -5.07 17.52
N CYS A 16 -3.68 -6.36 17.40
CA CYS A 16 -4.24 -7.20 16.34
C CYS A 16 -5.78 -7.28 16.39
N VAL A 17 -6.35 -7.41 17.60
CA VAL A 17 -7.82 -7.40 17.78
C VAL A 17 -8.42 -6.05 17.40
N LEU A 18 -7.80 -4.95 17.84
CA LEU A 18 -8.25 -3.59 17.49
C LEU A 18 -8.19 -3.36 15.98
N VAL A 19 -7.11 -3.77 15.32
CA VAL A 19 -6.97 -3.68 13.85
C VAL A 19 -8.10 -4.44 13.16
N PHE A 20 -8.41 -5.66 13.62
CA PHE A 20 -9.50 -6.45 13.06
C PHE A 20 -10.86 -5.75 13.22
N LEU A 21 -11.17 -5.23 14.42
CA LEU A 21 -12.40 -4.48 14.68
C LEU A 21 -12.51 -3.21 13.82
N CYS A 22 -11.42 -2.46 13.68
CA CYS A 22 -11.35 -1.29 12.80
C CYS A 22 -11.60 -1.66 11.34
N ASN A 23 -11.04 -2.76 10.85
CA ASN A 23 -11.24 -3.20 9.47
C ASN A 23 -12.66 -3.71 9.20
N VAL A 24 -13.29 -4.37 10.19
CA VAL A 24 -14.72 -4.71 10.11
C VAL A 24 -15.57 -3.43 10.05
N TYR A 25 -15.27 -2.44 10.89
CA TYR A 25 -15.95 -1.15 10.86
C TYR A 25 -15.80 -0.45 9.50
N LEU A 26 -14.58 -0.43 8.94
CA LEU A 26 -14.33 0.12 7.60
C LEU A 26 -15.15 -0.61 6.54
N LEU A 27 -15.18 -1.95 6.55
CA LEU A 27 -16.00 -2.70 5.60
C LEU A 27 -17.48 -2.33 5.71
N VAL A 28 -18.04 -2.29 6.92
CA VAL A 28 -19.47 -1.99 7.13
C VAL A 28 -19.83 -0.58 6.65
N ASN A 29 -18.93 0.39 6.82
CA ASN A 29 -19.18 1.78 6.44
C ASN A 29 -18.98 2.07 4.94
N TYR A 30 -18.06 1.36 4.28
CA TYR A 30 -17.69 1.60 2.87
C TYR A 30 -18.27 0.59 1.89
N GLN A 31 -18.90 -0.49 2.36
CA GLN A 31 -19.59 -1.45 1.48
C GLN A 31 -20.77 -0.80 0.76
N HIS A 32 -21.01 -1.23 -0.48
CA HIS A 32 -22.20 -0.84 -1.23
C HIS A 32 -23.48 -1.40 -0.58
N PRO A 33 -24.60 -0.65 -0.53
CA PRO A 33 -25.86 -1.13 0.05
C PRO A 33 -26.37 -2.41 -0.62
N ASP A 34 -26.15 -2.57 -1.93
CA ASP A 34 -26.56 -3.77 -2.66
C ASP A 34 -25.80 -5.04 -2.23
N ASP A 35 -24.59 -4.88 -1.67
CA ASP A 35 -23.76 -5.98 -1.19
C ASP A 35 -23.95 -6.28 0.31
N ALA A 36 -24.76 -5.52 1.04
CA ALA A 36 -24.81 -5.55 2.52
C ALA A 36 -25.03 -6.96 3.11
N ASN A 37 -25.89 -7.78 2.49
CA ASN A 37 -26.23 -9.13 2.95
C ASN A 37 -25.78 -10.25 2.00
N GLN A 38 -24.90 -9.96 1.04
CA GLN A 38 -24.40 -10.94 0.06
C GLN A 38 -22.86 -11.06 0.12
N ALA A 39 -22.30 -12.11 -0.50
CA ALA A 39 -20.86 -12.28 -0.72
C ALA A 39 -19.95 -12.27 0.54
N TYR A 40 -20.23 -13.14 1.52
CA TYR A 40 -19.43 -13.26 2.75
C TYR A 40 -17.95 -13.63 2.52
N PHE A 41 -17.64 -14.42 1.48
CA PHE A 41 -16.27 -14.85 1.20
C PHE A 41 -15.35 -13.68 0.76
N PRO A 42 -15.70 -12.88 -0.26
CA PRO A 42 -14.95 -11.65 -0.58
C PRO A 42 -14.79 -10.69 0.60
N LYS A 43 -15.84 -10.51 1.41
CA LYS A 43 -15.80 -9.68 2.62
C LYS A 43 -14.75 -10.15 3.63
N PHE A 44 -14.67 -11.46 3.86
CA PHE A 44 -13.65 -12.04 4.72
C PHE A 44 -12.23 -11.77 4.18
N VAL A 45 -12.02 -11.99 2.88
CA VAL A 45 -10.71 -11.76 2.22
C VAL A 45 -10.30 -10.29 2.34
N VAL A 46 -11.24 -9.35 2.16
CA VAL A 46 -11.00 -7.92 2.34
C VAL A 46 -10.54 -7.59 3.76
N VAL A 47 -11.30 -8.01 4.79
CA VAL A 47 -10.97 -7.70 6.19
C VAL A 47 -9.64 -8.34 6.57
N PHE A 48 -9.40 -9.57 6.13
CA PHE A 48 -8.17 -10.29 6.41
C PHE A 48 -6.95 -9.64 5.72
N GLY A 49 -7.07 -9.25 4.44
CA GLY A 49 -6.01 -8.58 3.69
C GLY A 49 -5.67 -7.19 4.24
N LEU A 50 -6.68 -6.38 4.60
CA LEU A 50 -6.44 -5.11 5.29
C LEU A 50 -5.77 -5.31 6.65
N SER A 51 -6.17 -6.34 7.39
CA SER A 51 -5.59 -6.64 8.71
C SER A 51 -4.11 -7.00 8.58
N ILE A 52 -3.75 -7.87 7.63
CA ILE A 52 -2.35 -8.24 7.39
C ILE A 52 -1.52 -7.03 6.93
N SER A 53 -2.06 -6.17 6.07
CA SER A 53 -1.37 -4.96 5.62
C SER A 53 -1.06 -4.00 6.77
N ILE A 54 -1.99 -3.83 7.70
CA ILE A 54 -1.80 -2.93 8.85
C ILE A 54 -0.86 -3.58 9.87
N ILE A 55 -1.03 -4.87 10.15
CA ILE A 55 -0.17 -5.63 11.07
C ILE A 55 1.27 -5.63 10.55
N SER A 56 1.51 -5.79 9.25
CA SER A 56 2.86 -5.78 8.67
C SER A 56 3.57 -4.44 8.90
N ILE A 57 2.86 -3.32 8.78
CA ILE A 57 3.40 -1.98 9.09
C ILE A 57 3.69 -1.83 10.59
N LEU A 58 2.77 -2.26 11.45
CA LEU A 58 2.92 -2.21 12.92
C LEU A 58 3.96 -3.21 13.46
N MET A 59 4.38 -4.17 12.64
CA MET A 59 5.44 -5.11 12.99
C MET A 59 6.81 -4.44 13.08
N LEU A 60 7.04 -3.34 12.34
CA LEU A 60 8.31 -2.58 12.42
C LEU A 60 8.58 -2.01 13.82
N PRO A 61 7.68 -1.22 14.45
CA PRO A 61 7.88 -0.75 15.82
C PRO A 61 7.88 -1.90 16.84
N ALA A 62 7.14 -2.99 16.59
CA ALA A 62 7.19 -4.18 17.43
C ALA A 62 8.57 -4.86 17.40
N ASP A 63 9.20 -4.95 16.22
CA ASP A 63 10.56 -5.50 16.04
C ASP A 63 11.60 -4.64 16.77
N VAL A 64 11.47 -3.30 16.69
CA VAL A 64 12.32 -2.37 17.46
C VAL A 64 12.15 -2.56 18.97
N ALA A 65 10.93 -2.65 19.46
CA ALA A 65 10.65 -2.86 20.89
C ALA A 65 11.20 -4.23 21.36
N ASN A 66 11.05 -5.27 20.55
CA ASN A 66 11.58 -6.60 20.82
C ASN A 66 13.13 -6.60 20.88
N ARG A 67 13.79 -5.86 19.98
CA ARG A 67 15.26 -5.69 20.01
C ARG A 67 15.72 -4.92 21.25
N GLN A 68 15.01 -3.86 21.62
CA GLN A 68 15.34 -3.07 22.81
C GLN A 68 15.22 -3.89 24.10
N ALA A 69 14.23 -4.79 24.19
CA ALA A 69 14.08 -5.72 25.31
C ALA A 69 15.32 -6.62 25.49
N CYS A 70 15.95 -7.03 24.38
CA CYS A 70 17.13 -7.89 24.37
C CYS A 70 18.45 -7.13 24.65
N LYS A 71 18.48 -5.78 24.60
CA LYS A 71 19.72 -4.98 24.76
C LYS A 71 20.36 -5.09 26.16
N HIS A 72 19.59 -5.45 27.18
CA HIS A 72 20.04 -5.55 28.59
C HIS A 72 20.25 -7.00 29.05
N ALA A 73 20.17 -7.97 28.15
CA ALA A 73 20.41 -9.38 28.45
C ALA A 73 21.92 -9.63 28.67
N ILE A 74 22.31 -9.90 29.92
CA ILE A 74 23.70 -10.21 30.33
C ILE A 74 24.12 -11.63 29.86
N TYR A 75 23.16 -12.48 29.50
CA TYR A 75 23.36 -13.87 29.06
C TYR A 75 22.66 -14.17 27.73
N ASN A 76 23.38 -14.84 26.81
CA ASN A 76 22.94 -15.15 25.44
C ASN A 76 21.59 -15.88 25.33
N GLY A 77 21.13 -16.59 26.37
CA GLY A 77 19.84 -17.30 26.33
C GLY A 77 18.62 -16.48 26.79
N ALA A 78 18.79 -15.28 27.38
CA ALA A 78 17.65 -14.44 27.75
C ALA A 78 16.92 -13.85 26.54
N CYS A 79 17.59 -13.75 25.39
CA CYS A 79 16.95 -13.35 24.13
C CYS A 79 16.18 -14.50 23.45
N ASN A 80 16.29 -15.75 23.92
CA ASN A 80 15.52 -16.88 23.39
C ASN A 80 14.04 -16.87 23.85
N LEU A 81 13.69 -16.03 24.83
CA LEU A 81 12.32 -15.77 25.29
C LEU A 81 11.65 -14.60 24.55
N THR A 82 12.31 -14.04 23.54
CA THR A 82 11.78 -12.93 22.74
C THR A 82 11.05 -13.46 21.51
N LEU A 83 10.19 -12.64 20.90
CA LEU A 83 9.45 -13.04 19.71
C LEU A 83 10.42 -13.34 18.55
N PRO A 84 10.25 -14.47 17.83
CA PRO A 84 11.09 -14.81 16.68
C PRO A 84 10.74 -13.92 15.48
N MET A 85 11.22 -12.67 15.51
CA MET A 85 10.82 -11.65 14.52
C MET A 85 11.18 -12.02 13.08
N LYS A 86 12.30 -12.70 12.84
CA LYS A 86 12.68 -13.17 11.49
C LYS A 86 11.64 -14.13 10.91
N ASP A 87 11.23 -15.11 11.71
CA ASP A 87 10.25 -16.11 11.29
C ASP A 87 8.86 -15.50 11.10
N LEU A 88 8.49 -14.55 11.99
CA LEU A 88 7.24 -13.80 11.86
C LEU A 88 7.23 -12.93 10.59
N TRP A 89 8.33 -12.27 10.25
CA TRP A 89 8.43 -11.45 9.05
C TRP A 89 8.28 -12.32 7.81
N LEU A 90 9.01 -13.44 7.75
CA LEU A 90 8.92 -14.40 6.66
C LEU A 90 7.50 -14.99 6.53
N ALA A 91 6.86 -15.34 7.65
CA ALA A 91 5.49 -15.86 7.66
C ALA A 91 4.49 -14.83 7.10
N VAL A 92 4.56 -13.58 7.55
CA VAL A 92 3.70 -12.49 7.04
C VAL A 92 3.91 -12.29 5.55
N TYR A 93 5.14 -12.32 5.05
CA TYR A 93 5.40 -12.16 3.62
C TYR A 93 4.94 -13.34 2.77
N ILE A 94 5.05 -14.57 3.28
CA ILE A 94 4.49 -15.75 2.60
C ILE A 94 2.97 -15.63 2.52
N ILE A 95 2.31 -15.25 3.61
CA ILE A 95 0.86 -15.04 3.64
C ILE A 95 0.47 -13.92 2.67
N ASP A 96 1.21 -12.80 2.65
CA ASP A 96 0.97 -11.69 1.73
C ASP A 96 1.08 -12.13 0.26
N ALA A 97 2.14 -12.84 -0.10
CA ALA A 97 2.30 -13.39 -1.45
C ALA A 97 1.16 -14.36 -1.82
N VAL A 98 0.73 -15.23 -0.89
CA VAL A 98 -0.41 -16.13 -1.12
C VAL A 98 -1.71 -15.35 -1.32
N LEU A 99 -1.93 -14.29 -0.54
CA LEU A 99 -3.12 -13.45 -0.67
C LEU A 99 -3.17 -12.74 -2.02
N VAL A 100 -2.09 -12.08 -2.41
CA VAL A 100 -2.03 -11.27 -3.64
C VAL A 100 -2.10 -12.14 -4.90
N PHE A 101 -1.38 -13.26 -4.94
CA PHE A 101 -1.28 -14.07 -6.17
C PHE A 101 -2.37 -15.15 -6.30
N PHE A 102 -2.99 -15.57 -5.20
CA PHE A 102 -3.95 -16.69 -5.23
C PHE A 102 -5.32 -16.32 -4.67
N VAL A 103 -5.39 -15.85 -3.41
CA VAL A 103 -6.67 -15.68 -2.71
C VAL A 103 -7.49 -14.51 -3.26
N ILE A 104 -6.86 -13.36 -3.53
CA ILE A 104 -7.56 -12.19 -4.07
C ILE A 104 -8.00 -12.43 -5.52
N PRO A 105 -7.16 -12.94 -6.44
CA PRO A 105 -7.61 -13.34 -7.77
C PRO A 105 -8.76 -14.37 -7.72
N PHE A 106 -8.68 -15.35 -6.81
CA PHE A 106 -9.76 -16.29 -6.59
C PHE A 106 -11.05 -15.58 -6.14
N ALA A 107 -10.98 -14.68 -5.16
CA ALA A 107 -12.13 -13.93 -4.66
C ALA A 107 -12.76 -13.03 -5.74
N MET A 108 -11.91 -12.40 -6.57
CA MET A 108 -12.32 -11.57 -7.71
C MET A 108 -13.08 -12.41 -8.75
N PHE A 109 -12.49 -13.50 -9.24
CA PHE A 109 -13.15 -14.38 -10.21
C PHE A 109 -14.37 -15.11 -9.64
N TYR A 110 -14.38 -15.40 -8.33
CA TYR A 110 -15.52 -16.01 -7.65
C TYR A 110 -16.70 -15.03 -7.55
N TYR A 111 -16.42 -13.74 -7.26
CA TYR A 111 -17.43 -12.69 -7.18
C TYR A 111 -17.97 -12.29 -8.56
N GLU A 112 -17.11 -12.19 -9.58
CA GLU A 112 -17.53 -12.00 -10.98
C GLU A 112 -18.23 -13.23 -11.58
N GLY A 113 -18.18 -14.37 -10.86
CA GLY A 113 -18.84 -15.59 -11.23
C GLY A 113 -20.36 -15.42 -11.27
N ASP A 114 -20.91 -15.50 -12.48
CA ASP A 114 -22.32 -15.42 -12.83
C ASP A 114 -23.26 -15.97 -11.73
N GLN A 115 -24.11 -15.08 -11.19
CA GLN A 115 -25.00 -15.33 -10.05
C GLN A 115 -26.06 -16.41 -10.34
N ASP A 116 -26.22 -16.81 -11.60
CA ASP A 116 -27.15 -17.86 -12.03
C ASP A 116 -26.53 -19.27 -12.00
N LYS A 117 -25.21 -19.39 -11.81
CA LYS A 117 -24.51 -20.69 -11.76
C LYS A 117 -24.49 -21.25 -10.34
N SER A 118 -24.59 -22.59 -10.23
CA SER A 118 -24.42 -23.29 -8.95
C SER A 118 -23.04 -23.02 -8.34
N VAL A 119 -22.96 -23.01 -7.00
CA VAL A 119 -21.73 -22.69 -6.24
C VAL A 119 -20.53 -23.51 -6.70
N GLY A 120 -20.72 -24.81 -6.97
CA GLY A 120 -19.64 -25.69 -7.46
C GLY A 120 -19.12 -25.31 -8.85
N LYS A 121 -19.99 -24.86 -9.77
CA LYS A 121 -19.57 -24.39 -11.10
C LYS A 121 -18.78 -23.08 -11.00
N ARG A 122 -19.15 -22.19 -10.08
CA ARG A 122 -18.38 -20.95 -9.82
C ARG A 122 -16.99 -21.24 -9.26
N ILE A 123 -16.91 -22.11 -8.25
CA ILE A 123 -15.62 -22.53 -7.66
C ILE A 123 -14.73 -23.17 -8.73
N LYS A 124 -15.26 -24.08 -9.55
CA LYS A 124 -14.48 -24.71 -10.63
C LYS A 124 -13.97 -23.69 -11.66
N SER A 125 -14.82 -22.73 -12.05
CA SER A 125 -14.43 -21.68 -12.99
C SER A 125 -13.35 -20.77 -12.40
N ALA A 126 -13.52 -20.32 -11.16
CA ALA A 126 -12.55 -19.46 -10.48
C ALA A 126 -11.21 -20.19 -10.26
N LEU A 127 -11.24 -21.46 -9.82
CA LEU A 127 -10.03 -22.28 -9.67
C LEU A 127 -9.28 -22.46 -10.99
N LEU A 128 -9.99 -22.65 -12.11
CA LEU A 128 -9.35 -22.81 -13.41
C LEU A 128 -8.54 -21.56 -13.78
N TRP A 129 -9.13 -20.36 -13.61
CA TRP A 129 -8.44 -19.10 -13.84
C TRP A 129 -7.24 -18.92 -12.91
N VAL A 130 -7.40 -19.22 -11.62
CA VAL A 130 -6.30 -19.11 -10.63
C VAL A 130 -5.15 -20.06 -10.96
N VAL A 131 -5.44 -21.30 -11.38
CA VAL A 131 -4.42 -22.26 -11.82
C VAL A 131 -3.70 -21.76 -13.06
N THR A 132 -4.43 -21.22 -14.05
CA THR A 132 -3.81 -20.62 -15.24
C THR A 132 -2.89 -19.46 -14.87
N THR A 133 -3.33 -18.54 -14.01
CA THR A 133 -2.49 -17.42 -13.55
C THR A 133 -1.29 -17.91 -12.73
N ALA A 134 -1.47 -18.93 -11.90
CA ALA A 134 -0.40 -19.51 -11.09
C ALA A 134 0.69 -20.14 -11.96
N ILE A 135 0.33 -20.87 -13.03
CA ILE A 135 1.29 -21.46 -13.97
C ILE A 135 2.10 -20.36 -14.65
N VAL A 136 1.43 -19.30 -15.13
CA VAL A 136 2.10 -18.16 -15.77
C VAL A 136 3.06 -17.47 -14.79
N CYS A 137 2.61 -17.19 -13.57
CA CYS A 137 3.44 -16.59 -12.53
C CYS A 137 4.62 -17.48 -12.14
N ALA A 138 4.42 -18.79 -11.99
CA ALA A 138 5.47 -19.73 -11.64
C ALA A 138 6.53 -19.85 -12.73
N LEU A 139 6.13 -19.89 -14.01
CA LEU A 139 7.06 -19.89 -15.14
C LEU A 139 7.87 -18.59 -15.19
N LEU A 140 7.20 -17.43 -15.05
CA LEU A 140 7.88 -16.13 -15.04
C LEU A 140 8.86 -16.01 -13.88
N LEU A 141 8.43 -16.32 -12.65
CA LEU A 141 9.29 -16.26 -11.46
C LEU A 141 10.43 -17.27 -11.52
N GLY A 142 10.20 -18.47 -12.05
CA GLY A 142 11.21 -19.50 -12.22
C GLY A 142 12.32 -19.10 -13.21
N ILE A 143 11.94 -18.54 -14.36
CA ILE A 143 12.90 -18.01 -15.34
C ILE A 143 13.70 -16.85 -14.73
N LEU A 144 13.02 -15.91 -14.08
CA LEU A 144 13.66 -14.76 -13.43
C LEU A 144 14.64 -15.22 -12.33
N TYR A 145 14.24 -16.17 -11.49
CA TYR A 145 15.10 -16.73 -10.43
C TYR A 145 16.33 -17.43 -11.01
N GLY A 146 16.18 -18.17 -12.11
CA GLY A 146 17.31 -18.82 -12.80
C GLY A 146 18.33 -17.82 -13.36
N LEU A 147 17.87 -16.68 -13.86
CA LEU A 147 18.73 -15.66 -14.48
C LEU A 147 19.34 -14.66 -13.48
N VAL A 148 18.54 -14.19 -12.51
CA VAL A 148 18.86 -13.02 -11.66
C VAL A 148 18.82 -13.33 -10.15
N GLY A 149 18.54 -14.58 -9.74
CA GLY A 149 18.48 -15.01 -8.33
C GLY A 149 19.83 -15.12 -7.60
N LYS A 150 20.85 -14.36 -8.01
CA LYS A 150 22.17 -14.31 -7.37
C LYS A 150 22.34 -12.97 -6.64
N VAL A 151 22.95 -13.03 -5.47
CA VAL A 151 23.35 -11.88 -4.65
C VAL A 151 24.86 -11.74 -4.68
N ASP A 152 25.33 -10.50 -4.85
CA ASP A 152 26.75 -10.15 -4.86
C ASP A 152 27.07 -9.34 -3.58
N PHE A 153 27.79 -9.94 -2.64
CA PHE A 153 28.31 -9.26 -1.45
C PHE A 153 29.70 -8.70 -1.68
N THR A 154 29.95 -7.47 -1.26
CA THR A 154 31.30 -6.88 -1.22
C THR A 154 32.00 -7.34 0.07
N VAL A 155 32.97 -8.24 -0.06
CA VAL A 155 33.75 -8.77 1.07
C VAL A 155 35.20 -8.36 0.95
N ARG A 156 35.89 -8.18 2.07
CA ARG A 156 37.34 -7.99 2.08
C ARG A 156 38.02 -9.32 2.34
N HIS A 157 38.75 -9.83 1.37
CA HIS A 157 39.48 -11.08 1.52
C HIS A 157 40.78 -10.84 2.28
N LEU A 158 40.82 -11.28 3.54
CA LEU A 158 42.04 -11.29 4.34
C LEU A 158 42.81 -12.57 4.01
N SER A 159 44.01 -12.41 3.47
CA SER A 159 44.97 -13.51 3.32
C SER A 159 46.12 -13.25 4.28
N SER A 160 46.40 -14.20 5.17
CA SER A 160 47.60 -14.20 6.00
C SER A 160 48.45 -15.38 5.56
N ALA A 161 49.75 -15.15 5.41
CA ALA A 161 50.70 -16.26 5.29
C ALA A 161 50.85 -16.94 6.65
N THR A 162 50.98 -18.26 6.66
CA THR A 162 51.45 -19.00 7.83
C THR A 162 52.97 -18.87 7.89
N THR A 163 53.51 -18.64 9.08
CA THR A 163 54.95 -18.71 9.34
C THR A 163 55.19 -19.88 10.28
N ASN A 164 56.33 -20.55 10.14
CA ASN A 164 56.70 -21.63 11.06
C ASN A 164 56.80 -21.05 12.47
N PHE A 165 56.20 -21.75 13.43
CA PHE A 165 56.23 -21.37 14.84
C PHE A 165 57.69 -21.35 15.32
N PRO A 166 58.29 -20.18 15.62
CA PRO A 166 59.67 -20.11 16.05
C PRO A 166 59.79 -20.51 17.52
N SER A 167 60.83 -21.25 17.88
CA SER A 167 61.10 -21.72 19.25
C SER A 167 61.62 -20.63 20.20
N THR A 168 61.72 -19.38 19.73
CA THR A 168 62.38 -18.27 20.44
C THR A 168 61.44 -17.16 20.91
N TRP A 169 60.12 -17.33 20.79
CA TRP A 169 59.18 -16.33 21.29
C TRP A 169 58.98 -16.46 22.81
N GLU A 170 59.45 -15.46 23.55
CA GLU A 170 59.01 -15.24 24.93
C GLU A 170 57.62 -14.59 24.90
N PHE A 171 56.59 -15.41 25.07
CA PHE A 171 55.23 -14.91 25.17
C PHE A 171 55.00 -14.32 26.57
N SER A 172 54.88 -13.00 26.66
CA SER A 172 54.28 -12.35 27.83
C SER A 172 52.83 -11.99 27.51
N SER A 173 51.97 -11.94 28.53
CA SER A 173 50.60 -11.41 28.39
C SER A 173 50.54 -9.95 27.93
N SER A 174 51.69 -9.27 27.91
CA SER A 174 51.85 -7.85 27.58
C SER A 174 52.39 -7.58 26.18
N GLN A 175 52.69 -8.59 25.37
CA GLN A 175 53.22 -8.41 24.01
C GLN A 175 52.37 -9.15 22.94
N PRO A 176 52.03 -8.49 21.82
CA PRO A 176 51.29 -9.13 20.73
C PRO A 176 52.15 -10.17 20.01
N CYS A 177 51.54 -11.31 19.66
CA CYS A 177 52.25 -12.50 19.16
C CYS A 177 52.91 -12.32 17.78
N ILE A 178 52.57 -11.29 16.99
CA ILE A 178 53.12 -11.09 15.63
C ILE A 178 53.23 -9.58 15.33
N GLY A 179 54.47 -9.09 15.17
CA GLY A 179 54.83 -7.81 14.56
C GLY A 179 54.40 -6.55 15.33
N GLY A 180 55.29 -5.56 15.46
CA GLY A 180 55.09 -4.31 16.24
C GLY A 180 53.96 -3.36 15.80
N SER A 181 52.92 -3.85 15.12
CA SER A 181 51.76 -3.11 14.61
C SER A 181 50.49 -3.29 15.46
N GLY A 182 50.62 -3.74 16.71
CA GLY A 182 49.54 -3.85 17.69
C GLY A 182 48.45 -4.89 17.37
N ALA A 183 47.54 -5.10 18.32
CA ALA A 183 46.47 -6.12 18.30
C ALA A 183 45.43 -6.01 17.14
N ARG A 184 45.59 -5.04 16.23
CA ARG A 184 44.68 -4.73 15.12
C ARG A 184 45.27 -5.04 13.73
N ALA A 185 46.49 -5.57 13.65
CA ALA A 185 47.18 -5.83 12.37
C ALA A 185 46.41 -6.76 11.41
N CYS A 186 45.57 -7.66 11.95
CA CYS A 186 44.72 -8.57 11.18
C CYS A 186 43.24 -8.12 11.13
N SER A 187 42.96 -6.81 11.14
CA SER A 187 41.59 -6.32 11.04
C SER A 187 41.16 -6.09 9.58
N ALA A 188 39.92 -6.47 9.22
CA ALA A 188 39.35 -6.17 7.90
C ALA A 188 39.26 -4.65 7.63
N TYR A 189 39.18 -3.85 8.70
CA TYR A 189 39.13 -2.39 8.64
C TYR A 189 40.43 -1.77 8.13
N THR A 190 41.58 -2.39 8.41
CA THR A 190 42.90 -1.92 8.00
C THR A 190 43.37 -2.52 6.66
N ALA A 191 42.56 -3.38 6.03
CA ALA A 191 42.88 -3.96 4.73
C ALA A 191 42.77 -2.94 3.59
N ASN A 192 43.70 -3.00 2.62
CA ASN A 192 43.72 -2.12 1.45
C ASN A 192 42.48 -2.33 0.57
N ALA A 193 42.09 -1.29 -0.18
CA ALA A 193 40.96 -1.34 -1.12
C ALA A 193 41.12 -2.44 -2.20
N SER A 194 42.35 -2.83 -2.52
CA SER A 194 42.66 -3.93 -3.44
C SER A 194 42.26 -5.32 -2.93
N SER A 195 41.97 -5.46 -1.63
CA SER A 195 41.50 -6.71 -1.01
C SER A 195 39.98 -6.87 -1.12
N GLU A 196 39.26 -5.89 -1.67
CA GLU A 196 37.82 -5.97 -1.90
C GLU A 196 37.53 -6.93 -3.05
N LYS A 197 36.75 -7.98 -2.77
CA LYS A 197 36.30 -8.98 -3.74
C LYS A 197 34.79 -9.13 -3.64
N THR A 198 34.16 -9.47 -4.77
CA THR A 198 32.74 -9.80 -4.81
C THR A 198 32.54 -11.28 -4.52
N TRP A 199 31.82 -11.61 -3.46
CA TRP A 199 31.38 -12.96 -3.14
C TRP A 199 29.94 -13.16 -3.58
N THR A 200 29.69 -14.17 -4.40
CA THR A 200 28.37 -14.41 -4.99
C THR A 200 27.70 -15.63 -4.38
N MET A 201 26.47 -15.47 -3.88
CA MET A 201 25.66 -16.56 -3.32
C MET A 201 24.26 -16.56 -3.96
N ARG A 202 23.63 -17.72 -4.07
CA ARG A 202 22.22 -17.82 -4.49
C ARG A 202 21.30 -17.55 -3.30
N THR A 203 20.30 -16.71 -3.49
CA THR A 203 19.26 -16.46 -2.47
C THR A 203 18.30 -17.62 -2.38
N THR A 204 17.58 -17.74 -1.27
CA THR A 204 16.45 -18.68 -1.23
C THR A 204 15.32 -18.19 -2.14
N PHE A 205 14.50 -19.12 -2.65
CA PHE A 205 13.39 -18.76 -3.53
C PHE A 205 12.36 -17.81 -2.85
N PRO A 206 11.95 -18.02 -1.58
CA PRO A 206 11.03 -17.10 -0.90
C PRO A 206 11.58 -15.68 -0.78
N GLU A 207 12.85 -15.51 -0.38
CA GLU A 207 13.49 -14.20 -0.28
C GLU A 207 13.55 -13.49 -1.64
N TYR A 208 13.78 -14.23 -2.71
CA TYR A 208 13.79 -13.69 -4.07
C TYR A 208 12.41 -13.18 -4.48
N VAL A 209 11.33 -13.93 -4.18
CA VAL A 209 9.96 -13.51 -4.45
C VAL A 209 9.61 -12.24 -3.68
N VAL A 210 9.97 -12.17 -2.40
CA VAL A 210 9.77 -10.96 -1.58
C VAL A 210 10.54 -9.76 -2.14
N ALA A 211 11.78 -9.96 -2.60
CA ALA A 211 12.55 -8.87 -3.18
C ALA A 211 11.95 -8.34 -4.49
N LEU A 212 11.45 -9.22 -5.37
CA LEU A 212 10.72 -8.81 -6.57
C LEU A 212 9.41 -8.10 -6.23
N ALA A 213 8.64 -8.62 -5.27
CA ALA A 213 7.41 -7.99 -4.79
C ALA A 213 7.69 -6.60 -4.21
N THR A 214 8.83 -6.41 -3.52
CA THR A 214 9.27 -5.10 -3.02
C THR A 214 9.57 -4.13 -4.16
N VAL A 215 10.19 -4.58 -5.25
CA VAL A 215 10.42 -3.73 -6.43
C VAL A 215 9.11 -3.28 -7.07
N VAL A 216 8.17 -4.22 -7.27
CA VAL A 216 6.83 -3.91 -7.82
C VAL A 216 6.08 -2.96 -6.89
N GLY A 217 6.06 -3.27 -5.60
CA GLY A 217 5.47 -2.43 -4.57
C GLY A 217 6.09 -1.05 -4.52
N SER A 218 7.41 -0.91 -4.73
CA SER A 218 8.10 0.38 -4.67
C SER A 218 7.73 1.27 -5.84
N VAL A 219 7.51 0.68 -7.02
CA VAL A 219 6.95 1.40 -8.18
C VAL A 219 5.53 1.87 -7.88
N LEU A 220 4.66 0.98 -7.40
CA LEU A 220 3.27 1.32 -7.07
C LEU A 220 3.19 2.38 -5.96
N PHE A 221 3.99 2.23 -4.90
CA PHE A 221 4.08 3.17 -3.79
C PHE A 221 4.60 4.53 -4.23
N SER A 222 5.61 4.58 -5.11
CA SER A 222 6.10 5.86 -5.66
C SER A 222 5.00 6.62 -6.41
N ILE A 223 4.17 5.90 -7.18
CA ILE A 223 3.06 6.47 -7.94
C ILE A 223 1.90 6.86 -7.03
N PHE A 224 1.31 5.91 -6.31
CA PHE A 224 0.12 6.15 -5.51
C PHE A 224 0.40 6.93 -4.22
N GLY A 225 1.50 6.59 -3.53
CA GLY A 225 1.94 7.30 -2.32
C GLY A 225 2.38 8.73 -2.64
N GLY A 226 3.18 8.91 -3.71
CA GLY A 226 3.64 10.24 -4.12
C GLY A 226 2.50 11.18 -4.49
N VAL A 227 1.57 10.71 -5.33
CA VAL A 227 0.38 11.49 -5.70
C VAL A 227 -0.56 11.69 -4.49
N GLY A 228 -0.77 10.65 -3.68
CA GLY A 228 -1.71 10.67 -2.56
C GLY A 228 -1.33 11.68 -1.48
N ILE A 229 -0.04 11.76 -1.13
CA ILE A 229 0.46 12.68 -0.09
C ILE A 229 0.31 14.15 -0.49
N ALA A 230 0.38 14.48 -1.79
CA ALA A 230 0.09 15.84 -2.25
C ALA A 230 -1.43 16.09 -2.36
N CYS A 231 -2.19 15.14 -2.92
CA CYS A 231 -3.62 15.31 -3.19
C CYS A 231 -4.49 15.43 -1.94
N LEU A 232 -4.19 14.69 -0.88
CA LEU A 232 -5.00 14.67 0.34
C LEU A 232 -5.02 16.05 1.04
N PRO A 233 -3.89 16.62 1.51
CA PRO A 233 -3.91 17.92 2.19
C PRO A 233 -4.43 19.04 1.29
N LEU A 234 -4.05 19.05 0.01
CA LEU A 234 -4.54 20.05 -0.95
C LEU A 234 -6.05 19.91 -1.20
N GLY A 235 -6.57 18.70 -1.25
CA GLY A 235 -7.99 18.41 -1.34
C GLY A 235 -8.77 18.92 -0.13
N LEU A 236 -8.25 18.71 1.08
CA LEU A 236 -8.86 19.20 2.33
C LEU A 236 -8.85 20.72 2.41
N ILE A 237 -7.73 21.36 2.09
CA ILE A 237 -7.60 22.83 2.08
C ILE A 237 -8.55 23.42 1.03
N SER A 238 -8.57 22.86 -0.18
CA SER A 238 -9.47 23.30 -1.26
C SER A 238 -10.94 23.14 -0.88
N SER A 239 -11.30 22.02 -0.26
CA SER A 239 -12.66 21.77 0.27
C SER A 239 -13.05 22.81 1.32
N PHE A 240 -12.14 23.15 2.24
CA PHE A 240 -12.38 24.18 3.24
C PHE A 240 -12.50 25.59 2.66
N ILE A 241 -11.65 25.96 1.69
CA ILE A 241 -11.69 27.28 1.04
C ILE A 241 -12.97 27.44 0.21
N ARG A 242 -13.38 26.37 -0.49
CA ARG A 242 -14.56 26.34 -1.38
C ARG A 242 -15.86 26.01 -0.66
N ARG A 243 -15.85 25.94 0.67
CA ARG A 243 -17.06 25.71 1.45
C ARG A 243 -18.12 26.78 1.14
N PRO A 244 -19.40 26.42 1.13
CA PRO A 244 -20.46 27.41 1.01
C PRO A 244 -20.44 28.34 2.24
N LYS A 245 -20.41 29.65 2.01
CA LYS A 245 -20.25 30.67 3.07
C LYS A 245 -21.59 31.22 3.59
N SER A 246 -22.68 30.98 2.88
CA SER A 246 -24.01 31.52 3.20
C SER A 246 -25.10 30.56 2.75
N VAL A 247 -26.17 30.49 3.54
CA VAL A 247 -27.40 29.75 3.18
C VAL A 247 -28.05 30.42 1.97
N ILE A 248 -28.44 29.61 0.98
CA ILE A 248 -29.08 30.09 -0.25
C ILE A 248 -30.54 30.47 0.02
N THR A 249 -31.05 31.49 -0.67
CA THR A 249 -32.48 31.85 -0.57
C THR A 249 -33.38 30.83 -1.26
N ARG A 250 -34.61 30.63 -0.78
CA ARG A 250 -35.58 29.69 -1.39
C ARG A 250 -35.76 29.90 -2.89
N SER A 251 -35.74 31.15 -3.35
CA SER A 251 -35.90 31.49 -4.78
C SER A 251 -34.73 31.02 -5.65
N GLN A 252 -33.50 31.12 -5.14
CA GLN A 252 -32.30 30.65 -5.83
C GLN A 252 -32.23 29.12 -5.83
N TYR A 253 -32.59 28.48 -4.71
CA TYR A 253 -32.70 27.01 -4.63
C TYR A 253 -33.66 26.46 -5.68
N ILE A 254 -34.86 27.04 -5.81
CA ILE A 254 -35.85 26.60 -6.81
C ILE A 254 -35.28 26.74 -8.23
N LYS A 255 -34.59 27.85 -8.53
CA LYS A 255 -33.96 28.04 -9.86
C LYS A 255 -32.90 26.98 -10.15
N GLU A 256 -31.94 26.78 -9.26
CA GLU A 256 -30.87 25.79 -9.47
C GLU A 256 -31.40 24.35 -9.50
N ALA A 257 -32.34 24.00 -8.61
CA ALA A 257 -33.00 22.70 -8.61
C ALA A 257 -33.74 22.43 -9.94
N THR A 258 -34.39 23.45 -10.52
CA THR A 258 -35.04 23.30 -11.83
C THR A 258 -34.05 23.11 -12.98
N GLU A 259 -32.87 23.76 -12.93
CA GLU A 259 -31.81 23.55 -13.92
C GLU A 259 -31.17 22.16 -13.81
N LEU A 260 -30.88 21.70 -12.59
CA LEU A 260 -30.40 20.33 -12.34
C LEU A 260 -31.44 19.30 -12.79
N GLY A 261 -32.72 19.54 -12.52
CA GLY A 261 -33.81 18.69 -13.02
C GLY A 261 -33.95 18.67 -14.54
N LYS A 262 -33.55 19.73 -15.26
CA LYS A 262 -33.45 19.70 -16.74
C LYS A 262 -32.29 18.80 -17.18
N LYS A 263 -31.11 18.95 -16.59
CA LYS A 263 -29.93 18.09 -16.88
C LYS A 263 -30.21 16.61 -16.58
N ALA A 264 -30.87 16.31 -15.46
CA ALA A 264 -31.29 14.96 -15.11
C ALA A 264 -32.17 14.32 -16.19
N ARG A 265 -33.11 15.10 -16.75
CA ARG A 265 -34.00 14.64 -17.83
C ARG A 265 -33.26 14.42 -19.14
N GLU A 266 -32.33 15.29 -19.49
CA GLU A 266 -31.48 15.11 -20.68
C GLU A 266 -30.60 13.87 -20.55
N LEU A 267 -29.99 13.67 -19.38
CA LEU A 267 -29.16 12.51 -19.09
C LEU A 267 -29.98 11.21 -19.13
N LYS A 268 -31.19 11.21 -18.55
CA LYS A 268 -32.11 10.08 -18.63
C LYS A 268 -32.42 9.70 -20.08
N LYS A 269 -32.71 10.68 -20.95
CA LYS A 269 -32.92 10.43 -22.38
C LYS A 269 -31.69 9.81 -23.05
N ALA A 270 -30.49 10.24 -22.69
CA ALA A 270 -29.25 9.66 -23.20
C ALA A 270 -29.05 8.20 -22.74
N VAL A 271 -29.38 7.89 -21.48
CA VAL A 271 -29.39 6.51 -20.96
C VAL A 271 -30.40 5.64 -21.70
N ASP A 272 -31.64 6.14 -21.88
CA ASP A 272 -32.70 5.41 -22.56
C ASP A 272 -32.31 5.10 -24.03
N ALA A 273 -31.67 6.04 -24.72
CA ALA A 273 -31.14 5.82 -26.07
C ALA A 273 -30.04 4.74 -26.09
N LEU A 274 -29.12 4.74 -25.12
CA LEU A 274 -28.08 3.70 -25.00
C LEU A 274 -28.67 2.32 -24.66
N HIS A 275 -29.77 2.27 -23.92
CA HIS A 275 -30.48 1.04 -23.62
C HIS A 275 -31.22 0.48 -24.86
N GLN A 276 -31.73 1.35 -25.74
CA GLN A 276 -32.25 0.94 -27.05
C GLN A 276 -31.13 0.41 -27.96
N GLU A 277 -29.97 1.05 -27.99
CA GLU A 277 -28.78 0.53 -28.69
C GLU A 277 -28.35 -0.85 -28.16
N GLU A 278 -28.47 -1.07 -26.85
CA GLU A 278 -28.19 -2.36 -26.23
C GLU A 278 -29.11 -3.47 -26.75
N ARG A 279 -30.42 -3.18 -26.82
CA ARG A 279 -31.43 -4.11 -27.36
C ARG A 279 -31.23 -4.41 -28.84
N SER A 280 -30.67 -3.46 -29.60
CA SER A 280 -30.29 -3.66 -31.00
C SER A 280 -29.04 -4.54 -31.20
N GLY A 281 -28.39 -4.98 -30.11
CA GLY A 281 -27.26 -5.91 -30.14
C GLY A 281 -25.88 -5.28 -30.36
N SER A 282 -25.77 -3.95 -30.45
CA SER A 282 -24.51 -3.26 -30.76
C SER A 282 -23.66 -3.00 -29.51
N LYS A 283 -23.15 -4.05 -28.85
CA LYS A 283 -22.25 -3.95 -27.67
C LYS A 283 -20.78 -3.65 -28.03
N GLY A 284 -20.57 -2.71 -28.95
CA GLY A 284 -19.25 -2.32 -29.46
C GLY A 284 -18.43 -1.38 -28.55
N ARG A 285 -17.22 -1.01 -29.00
CA ARG A 285 -16.32 -0.09 -28.28
C ARG A 285 -16.88 1.33 -28.12
N LYS A 286 -17.67 1.80 -29.10
CA LYS A 286 -18.33 3.11 -29.09
C LYS A 286 -19.40 3.18 -28.00
N TRP A 287 -20.25 2.15 -27.90
CA TRP A 287 -21.27 2.03 -26.85
C TRP A 287 -20.64 2.07 -25.45
N ARG A 288 -19.60 1.25 -25.19
CA ARG A 288 -18.88 1.26 -23.90
C ARG A 288 -18.29 2.63 -23.55
N LYS A 289 -17.85 3.42 -24.55
CA LYS A 289 -17.33 4.78 -24.34
C LYS A 289 -18.46 5.75 -23.97
N ASN A 290 -19.60 5.65 -24.64
CA ASN A 290 -20.78 6.49 -24.36
C ASN A 290 -21.39 6.18 -23.00
N VAL A 291 -21.51 4.89 -22.62
CA VAL A 291 -21.96 4.45 -21.29
C VAL A 291 -21.10 5.08 -20.19
N LYS A 292 -19.77 4.98 -20.30
CA LYS A 292 -18.85 5.60 -19.32
C LYS A 292 -18.95 7.13 -19.29
N ALA A 293 -19.25 7.76 -20.42
CA ALA A 293 -19.40 9.21 -20.46
C ALA A 293 -20.67 9.65 -19.70
N VAL A 294 -21.78 8.95 -19.92
CA VAL A 294 -23.06 9.18 -19.25
C VAL A 294 -22.96 8.87 -17.75
N GLU A 295 -22.32 7.76 -17.38
CA GLU A 295 -22.06 7.39 -15.98
C GLU A 295 -21.25 8.47 -15.25
N LYS A 296 -20.23 9.02 -15.92
CA LYS A 296 -19.44 10.12 -15.36
C LYS A 296 -20.26 11.40 -15.17
N GLU A 297 -21.14 11.73 -16.11
CA GLU A 297 -22.04 12.88 -15.98
C GLU A 297 -23.09 12.67 -14.88
N LEU A 298 -23.57 11.45 -14.70
CA LEU A 298 -24.48 11.07 -13.62
C LEU A 298 -23.84 11.29 -12.25
N LEU A 299 -22.61 10.82 -12.07
CA LEU A 299 -21.86 11.05 -10.83
C LEU A 299 -21.65 12.55 -10.54
N GLN A 300 -21.40 13.35 -11.57
CA GLN A 300 -21.29 14.82 -11.40
C GLN A 300 -22.61 15.45 -11.00
N LEU A 301 -23.72 14.96 -11.56
CA LEU A 301 -25.05 15.44 -11.23
C LEU A 301 -25.44 15.08 -9.79
N GLU A 302 -25.14 13.86 -9.33
CA GLU A 302 -25.35 13.45 -7.93
C GLU A 302 -24.53 14.29 -6.96
N GLU A 303 -23.25 14.57 -7.28
CA GLU A 303 -22.41 15.48 -6.49
C GLU A 303 -23.01 16.91 -6.44
N ASP A 304 -23.45 17.45 -7.58
CA ASP A 304 -24.07 18.79 -7.67
C ASP A 304 -25.40 18.85 -6.87
N VAL A 305 -26.23 17.79 -6.90
CA VAL A 305 -27.49 17.69 -6.12
C VAL A 305 -27.20 17.61 -4.63
N LYS A 306 -26.27 16.76 -4.21
CA LYS A 306 -25.88 16.62 -2.80
C LYS A 306 -25.35 17.94 -2.24
N LEU A 307 -24.55 18.66 -3.03
CA LEU A 307 -24.06 19.98 -2.65
C LEU A 307 -25.20 21.00 -2.52
N LEU A 308 -26.19 20.97 -3.42
CA LEU A 308 -27.36 21.84 -3.33
C LEU A 308 -28.20 21.56 -2.06
N GLU A 309 -28.39 20.28 -1.72
CA GLU A 309 -29.07 19.85 -0.49
C GLU A 309 -28.30 20.28 0.77
N GLU A 310 -26.97 20.17 0.77
CA GLU A 310 -26.13 20.66 1.88
C GLU A 310 -26.23 22.19 2.05
N MET A 311 -26.42 22.95 0.97
CA MET A 311 -26.55 24.42 1.00
C MET A 311 -27.94 24.92 1.43
N TYR A 312 -28.96 24.06 1.43
CA TYR A 312 -30.33 24.41 1.83
C TYR A 312 -30.93 23.30 2.72
N PRO A 313 -30.60 23.27 4.03
CA PRO A 313 -31.14 22.27 4.93
C PRO A 313 -32.66 22.42 5.05
N GLN A 314 -33.40 21.42 4.57
CA GLN A 314 -34.86 21.37 4.68
C GLN A 314 -35.26 20.81 6.05
N GLY A 315 -35.99 21.58 6.86
CA GLY A 315 -36.57 21.10 8.14
C GLY A 315 -36.71 22.16 9.23
N GLU A 316 -37.35 21.78 10.34
CA GLU A 316 -37.63 22.62 11.53
C GLU A 316 -36.36 23.08 12.28
N LYS A 317 -35.21 22.45 12.02
CA LYS A 317 -33.91 22.71 12.69
C LYS A 317 -32.81 23.12 11.71
N ALA A 318 -33.12 24.04 10.80
CA ALA A 318 -32.22 24.48 9.73
C ALA A 318 -30.87 25.05 10.25
N GLU A 319 -30.88 25.82 11.34
CA GLU A 319 -29.66 26.42 11.89
C GLU A 319 -28.68 25.39 12.48
N THR A 320 -29.20 24.36 13.17
CA THR A 320 -28.33 23.28 13.70
C THR A 320 -27.77 22.39 12.59
N SER A 321 -28.53 22.17 11.51
CA SER A 321 -28.05 21.40 10.36
C SER A 321 -26.96 22.16 9.59
N TRP A 322 -27.11 23.48 9.45
CA TRP A 322 -26.05 24.34 8.92
C TRP A 322 -24.81 24.39 9.82
N ALA A 323 -24.98 24.49 11.15
CA ALA A 323 -23.87 24.42 12.09
C ALA A 323 -23.13 23.07 11.99
N LEU A 324 -23.86 21.95 11.85
CA LEU A 324 -23.30 20.61 11.67
C LEU A 324 -22.57 20.44 10.34
N THR A 325 -23.05 21.03 9.24
CA THR A 325 -22.34 20.99 7.95
C THR A 325 -21.04 21.80 8.02
N VAL A 326 -21.04 23.00 8.62
CA VAL A 326 -19.83 23.80 8.85
C VAL A 326 -18.84 23.06 9.77
N LEU A 327 -19.34 22.44 10.85
CA LEU A 327 -18.53 21.59 11.73
C LEU A 327 -17.99 20.38 10.96
N GLY A 328 -18.76 19.81 10.04
CA GLY A 328 -18.35 18.74 9.14
C GLY A 328 -17.22 19.15 8.18
N TYR A 329 -17.24 20.38 7.66
CA TYR A 329 -16.14 20.91 6.83
C TYR A 329 -14.88 21.20 7.64
N LEU A 330 -15.01 21.67 8.89
CA LEU A 330 -13.90 21.81 9.85
C LEU A 330 -13.35 20.44 10.26
N ALA A 331 -14.22 19.47 10.52
CA ALA A 331 -13.86 18.09 10.81
C ALA A 331 -13.17 17.44 9.60
N LYS A 332 -13.63 17.67 8.36
CA LYS A 332 -12.94 17.22 7.14
C LYS A 332 -11.53 17.80 7.05
N LEU A 333 -11.31 19.05 7.46
CA LEU A 333 -9.98 19.68 7.48
C LEU A 333 -9.03 19.03 8.51
N VAL A 334 -9.56 18.54 9.64
CA VAL A 334 -8.75 17.94 10.74
C VAL A 334 -8.66 16.41 10.64
N LEU A 335 -9.71 15.73 10.18
CA LEU A 335 -9.92 14.28 10.19
C LEU A 335 -10.01 13.71 8.77
N GLY A 336 -9.20 14.21 7.82
CA GLY A 336 -9.31 14.02 6.38
C GLY A 336 -9.22 12.58 5.79
N ILE A 337 -9.74 11.60 6.51
CA ILE A 337 -9.69 10.16 6.24
C ILE A 337 -11.12 9.60 6.02
N LEU A 338 -12.18 10.28 6.48
CA LEU A 338 -13.55 9.76 6.40
C LEU A 338 -14.25 10.20 5.11
N GLY A 339 -13.91 9.55 4.00
CA GLY A 339 -14.69 9.64 2.76
C GLY A 339 -16.04 8.96 2.95
N TRP A 340 -17.14 9.66 2.65
CA TRP A 340 -18.46 9.02 2.52
C TRP A 340 -18.66 8.62 1.06
N GLY A 341 -18.28 7.41 0.70
CA GLY A 341 -18.53 6.83 -0.61
C GLY A 341 -18.58 5.32 -0.53
N ALA A 342 -19.66 4.73 -1.04
CA ALA A 342 -19.76 3.30 -1.21
C ALA A 342 -18.77 2.84 -2.30
N THR A 343 -18.00 1.81 -2.01
CA THR A 343 -17.07 1.15 -2.96
C THR A 343 -17.61 -0.21 -3.33
N LEU A 344 -17.62 -0.52 -4.63
CA LEU A 344 -18.01 -1.84 -5.15
C LEU A 344 -17.00 -2.90 -4.67
N MET A 345 -17.49 -4.12 -4.42
CA MET A 345 -16.67 -5.20 -3.87
C MET A 345 -15.43 -5.52 -4.72
N ASN A 346 -15.54 -5.42 -6.04
CA ASN A 346 -14.44 -5.70 -6.96
C ASN A 346 -13.31 -4.67 -6.84
N SER A 347 -13.67 -3.38 -6.85
CA SER A 347 -12.76 -2.27 -6.53
C SER A 347 -12.15 -2.44 -5.13
N PHE A 348 -12.93 -2.89 -4.14
CA PHE A 348 -12.42 -3.12 -2.79
C PHE A 348 -11.32 -4.19 -2.78
N LEU A 349 -11.57 -5.36 -3.38
CA LEU A 349 -10.58 -6.44 -3.49
C LEU A 349 -9.31 -6.00 -4.23
N PHE A 350 -9.47 -5.25 -5.32
CA PHE A 350 -8.34 -4.71 -6.06
C PHE A 350 -7.50 -3.74 -5.22
N ASN A 351 -8.15 -2.84 -4.47
CA ASN A 351 -7.48 -1.90 -3.58
C ASN A 351 -6.76 -2.59 -2.44
N VAL A 352 -7.32 -3.66 -1.89
CA VAL A 352 -6.65 -4.50 -0.90
C VAL A 352 -5.37 -5.11 -1.47
N ALA A 353 -5.40 -5.64 -2.70
CA ALA A 353 -4.19 -6.15 -3.36
C ALA A 353 -3.11 -5.06 -3.57
N LEU A 354 -3.52 -3.85 -3.96
CA LEU A 354 -2.61 -2.72 -4.08
C LEU A 354 -1.99 -2.32 -2.73
N ILE A 355 -2.80 -2.27 -1.67
CA ILE A 355 -2.34 -1.93 -0.31
C ILE A 355 -1.34 -2.98 0.19
N LEU A 356 -1.65 -4.26 0.01
CA LEU A 356 -0.77 -5.38 0.38
C LEU A 356 0.60 -5.26 -0.31
N LEU A 357 0.61 -5.08 -1.64
CA LEU A 357 1.85 -4.88 -2.42
C LEU A 357 2.63 -3.63 -1.98
N CYS A 358 1.93 -2.53 -1.67
CA CYS A 358 2.57 -1.30 -1.21
C CYS A 358 3.11 -1.43 0.23
N SER A 359 2.51 -2.27 1.08
CA SER A 359 2.87 -2.39 2.50
C SER A 359 4.34 -2.80 2.68
N ILE A 360 4.83 -3.76 1.89
CA ILE A 360 6.23 -4.20 1.90
C ILE A 360 7.18 -3.03 1.61
N SER A 361 6.81 -2.18 0.64
CA SER A 361 7.64 -1.05 0.21
C SER A 361 7.58 0.11 1.19
N ILE A 362 6.44 0.32 1.85
CA ILE A 362 6.31 1.25 2.96
C ILE A 362 7.23 0.83 4.11
N ILE A 363 7.27 -0.46 4.46
CA ILE A 363 8.17 -0.97 5.51
C ILE A 363 9.63 -0.74 5.11
N GLN A 364 10.01 -1.03 3.86
CA GLN A 364 11.36 -0.78 3.35
C GLN A 364 11.72 0.72 3.37
N PHE A 365 10.79 1.58 3.00
CA PHE A 365 10.95 3.03 3.08
C PHE A 365 11.14 3.49 4.53
N CYS A 366 10.29 3.02 5.44
CA CYS A 366 10.35 3.34 6.87
C CYS A 366 11.63 2.84 7.53
N SER A 367 12.09 1.62 7.25
CA SER A 367 13.34 1.10 7.81
C SER A 367 14.56 1.90 7.34
N THR A 368 14.53 2.38 6.09
CA THR A 368 15.59 3.23 5.54
C THR A 368 15.53 4.66 6.09
N ALA A 369 14.33 5.28 6.10
CA ALA A 369 14.11 6.64 6.57
C ALA A 369 14.37 6.79 8.08
N PHE A 370 14.01 5.76 8.86
CA PHE A 370 14.24 5.69 10.30
C PHE A 370 15.38 4.72 10.65
N GLY A 371 16.47 4.72 9.88
CA GLY A 371 17.57 3.75 10.02
C GLY A 371 18.20 3.69 11.43
N TYR A 372 18.25 4.81 12.16
CA TYR A 372 18.69 4.83 13.57
C TYR A 372 17.69 4.13 14.51
N TYR A 373 16.39 4.31 14.28
CA TYR A 373 15.34 3.68 15.06
C TYR A 373 15.26 2.17 14.77
N ALA A 374 15.39 1.78 13.49
CA ALA A 374 15.34 0.39 13.02
C ALA A 374 16.69 -0.35 13.15
N GLN A 375 17.69 0.22 13.81
CA GLN A 375 19.03 -0.36 13.86
C GLN A 375 19.05 -1.74 14.52
N ALA A 376 19.72 -2.71 13.87
CA ALA A 376 19.87 -4.09 14.34
C ALA A 376 18.54 -4.84 14.57
N THR A 377 17.49 -4.47 13.83
CA THR A 377 16.22 -5.21 13.74
C THR A 377 16.25 -6.26 12.64
N ALA A 378 15.33 -7.23 12.69
CA ALA A 378 15.19 -8.23 11.63
C ALA A 378 14.76 -7.57 10.30
N ALA A 379 13.89 -6.55 10.36
CA ALA A 379 13.51 -5.77 9.19
C ALA A 379 14.71 -5.12 8.48
N GLN A 380 15.64 -4.54 9.22
CA GLN A 380 16.85 -3.92 8.65
C GLN A 380 17.78 -4.95 8.00
N GLU A 381 17.86 -6.17 8.53
CA GLU A 381 18.62 -7.26 7.93
C GLU A 381 18.02 -7.67 6.57
N ILE A 382 16.71 -7.88 6.53
CA ILE A 382 15.98 -8.33 5.32
C ILE A 382 16.00 -7.24 4.23
N PHE A 383 15.58 -6.01 4.56
CA PHE A 383 15.44 -4.93 3.58
C PHE A 383 16.74 -4.18 3.29
N GLY A 384 17.62 -4.07 4.28
CA GLY A 384 18.89 -3.35 4.16
C GLY A 384 19.98 -4.20 3.53
N HIS A 385 20.20 -5.43 3.99
CA HIS A 385 21.34 -6.24 3.53
C HIS A 385 21.00 -7.15 2.35
N THR A 386 19.91 -7.90 2.42
CA THR A 386 19.56 -8.88 1.38
C THR A 386 19.10 -8.18 0.09
N LEU A 387 18.23 -7.18 0.22
CA LEU A 387 17.65 -6.47 -0.93
C LEU A 387 18.68 -5.62 -1.70
N GLN A 388 19.57 -4.93 -0.98
CA GLN A 388 20.60 -4.07 -1.58
C GLN A 388 21.77 -4.87 -2.19
N SER A 389 21.85 -6.18 -1.95
CA SER A 389 22.92 -7.02 -2.48
C SER A 389 22.48 -7.86 -3.69
N LEU A 390 21.19 -7.85 -4.06
CA LEU A 390 20.68 -8.56 -5.24
C LEU A 390 21.29 -8.06 -6.55
N ARG A 391 21.77 -8.99 -7.37
CA ARG A 391 22.41 -8.66 -8.65
C ARG A 391 21.40 -7.97 -9.57
N GLY A 392 21.81 -6.84 -10.16
CA GLY A 392 20.96 -5.98 -10.98
C GLY A 392 20.09 -5.03 -10.15
N ILE A 393 19.25 -5.56 -9.25
CA ILE A 393 18.30 -4.78 -8.45
C ILE A 393 19.00 -3.84 -7.46
N LYS A 394 20.21 -4.18 -7.00
CA LYS A 394 21.01 -3.36 -6.05
C LYS A 394 21.15 -1.90 -6.45
N TYR A 395 21.22 -1.59 -7.74
CA TYR A 395 21.42 -0.21 -8.20
C TYR A 395 20.19 0.66 -7.96
N LEU A 396 18.98 0.10 -8.03
CA LEU A 396 17.74 0.84 -7.78
C LEU A 396 17.67 1.34 -6.35
N TYR A 397 18.10 0.51 -5.39
CA TYR A 397 18.13 0.85 -3.97
C TYR A 397 19.38 1.65 -3.58
N LYS A 398 20.56 1.35 -4.15
CA LYS A 398 21.79 2.10 -3.89
C LYS A 398 21.68 3.58 -4.28
N TYR A 399 20.99 3.87 -5.39
CA TYR A 399 20.78 5.24 -5.86
C TYR A 399 19.47 5.87 -5.36
N ASN A 400 18.74 5.22 -4.44
CA ASN A 400 17.47 5.69 -3.91
C ASN A 400 16.45 6.10 -5.00
N VAL A 401 16.40 5.34 -6.11
CA VAL A 401 15.62 5.70 -7.31
C VAL A 401 14.14 5.85 -6.97
N PHE A 402 13.60 4.94 -6.14
CA PHE A 402 12.19 4.96 -5.75
C PHE A 402 11.85 6.13 -4.83
N GLN A 403 12.73 6.46 -3.88
CA GLN A 403 12.53 7.60 -2.98
C GLN A 403 12.57 8.92 -3.76
N ILE A 404 13.48 9.05 -4.73
CA ILE A 404 13.54 10.21 -5.63
C ILE A 404 12.27 10.27 -6.49
N ALA A 405 11.85 9.16 -7.11
CA ALA A 405 10.64 9.11 -7.90
C ALA A 405 9.40 9.52 -7.10
N PHE A 406 9.28 9.04 -5.86
CA PHE A 406 8.22 9.42 -4.93
C PHE A 406 8.19 10.94 -4.66
N ILE A 407 9.33 11.55 -4.33
CA ILE A 407 9.42 13.01 -4.08
C ILE A 407 9.10 13.80 -5.35
N VAL A 408 9.61 13.37 -6.51
CA VAL A 408 9.36 14.04 -7.80
C VAL A 408 7.87 13.99 -8.14
N LEU A 409 7.22 12.84 -7.99
CA LEU A 409 5.78 12.71 -8.26
C LEU A 409 4.94 13.54 -7.28
N ALA A 410 5.29 13.55 -5.99
CA ALA A 410 4.66 14.43 -5.00
C ALA A 410 4.83 15.91 -5.33
N GLY A 411 6.03 16.33 -5.75
CA GLY A 411 6.31 17.70 -6.17
C GLY A 411 5.54 18.11 -7.43
N LEU A 412 5.55 17.26 -8.46
CA LEU A 412 4.84 17.51 -9.72
C LEU A 412 3.32 17.62 -9.50
N THR A 413 2.75 16.75 -8.67
CA THR A 413 1.33 16.78 -8.34
C THR A 413 0.95 18.02 -7.53
N PHE A 414 1.79 18.42 -6.57
CA PHE A 414 1.63 19.67 -5.84
C PHE A 414 1.63 20.88 -6.79
N VAL A 415 2.65 21.00 -7.65
CA VAL A 415 2.77 22.10 -8.63
C VAL A 415 1.58 22.11 -9.59
N TYR A 416 1.18 20.95 -10.11
CA TYR A 416 0.02 20.83 -11.00
C TYR A 416 -1.27 21.30 -10.31
N TYR A 417 -1.49 20.90 -9.06
CA TYR A 417 -2.69 21.28 -8.31
C TYR A 417 -2.70 22.78 -7.99
N VAL A 418 -1.56 23.38 -7.62
CA VAL A 418 -1.46 24.83 -7.39
C VAL A 418 -1.68 25.61 -8.69
N ALA A 419 -1.07 25.18 -9.80
CA ALA A 419 -1.16 25.89 -11.08
C ALA A 419 -2.55 25.79 -11.74
N PHE A 420 -3.18 24.61 -11.70
CA PHE A 420 -4.41 24.32 -12.45
C PHE A 420 -5.63 24.02 -11.57
N GLY A 421 -5.43 23.57 -10.33
CA GLY A 421 -6.51 23.21 -9.41
C GLY A 421 -7.36 24.41 -9.00
N TRP A 422 -6.75 25.61 -8.88
CA TRP A 422 -7.47 26.84 -8.51
C TRP A 422 -8.36 27.43 -9.61
N ARG A 423 -8.07 27.20 -10.89
CA ARG A 423 -8.81 27.84 -12.00
C ARG A 423 -10.20 27.25 -12.28
N ARG A 424 -10.59 26.14 -11.65
CA ARG A 424 -11.91 25.51 -11.90
C ARG A 424 -12.94 25.87 -10.81
N LYS A 425 -14.01 26.54 -11.23
CA LYS A 425 -15.13 27.03 -10.40
C LYS A 425 -16.02 25.96 -9.75
N LYS A 426 -15.90 24.68 -10.12
CA LYS A 426 -16.79 23.62 -9.60
C LYS A 426 -16.04 22.67 -8.66
N PRO A 427 -16.53 22.42 -7.43
CA PRO A 427 -16.01 21.40 -6.56
C PRO A 427 -16.52 20.05 -7.07
N SER A 428 -15.71 19.34 -7.84
CA SER A 428 -15.91 17.90 -7.99
C SER A 428 -14.95 17.20 -7.03
N VAL A 429 -15.52 16.43 -6.10
CA VAL A 429 -14.79 15.55 -5.16
C VAL A 429 -13.92 14.55 -5.94
N PHE A 430 -14.31 14.29 -7.20
CA PHE A 430 -13.56 13.56 -8.21
C PHE A 430 -12.10 14.01 -8.41
N PHE A 431 -11.69 15.23 -8.05
CA PHE A 431 -10.33 15.71 -8.28
C PHE A 431 -9.25 15.16 -7.34
N ILE A 432 -9.61 14.64 -6.16
CA ILE A 432 -8.62 14.01 -5.25
C ILE A 432 -7.95 12.81 -5.94
N CYS A 433 -8.62 12.24 -6.95
CA CYS A 433 -8.10 11.14 -7.73
C CYS A 433 -7.93 11.49 -9.24
N SER A 434 -8.56 12.57 -9.75
CA SER A 434 -8.48 12.98 -11.18
C SER A 434 -7.21 13.69 -11.63
N GLY A 435 -6.38 14.18 -10.70
CA GLY A 435 -5.02 14.62 -11.04
C GLY A 435 -4.16 13.46 -11.58
N ALA A 436 -4.27 12.27 -10.97
CA ALA A 436 -3.61 11.04 -11.44
C ALA A 436 -4.23 10.54 -12.76
N TYR A 437 -5.55 10.65 -12.91
CA TYR A 437 -6.31 10.13 -14.06
C TYR A 437 -5.99 10.78 -15.42
N ARG A 438 -5.32 11.95 -15.45
CA ARG A 438 -4.88 12.61 -16.70
C ARG A 438 -3.45 12.31 -17.12
N LEU A 439 -2.59 11.88 -16.19
CA LEU A 439 -1.20 11.54 -16.49
C LEU A 439 -1.03 10.10 -17.00
N LEU A 440 -1.96 9.19 -16.67
CA LEU A 440 -1.93 7.78 -17.08
C LEU A 440 -3.32 7.30 -17.56
N PRO A 441 -3.67 7.47 -18.85
CA PRO A 441 -5.00 7.15 -19.38
C PRO A 441 -5.37 5.65 -19.41
N GLY A 442 -4.46 4.75 -19.02
CA GLY A 442 -4.68 3.30 -19.02
C GLY A 442 -5.34 2.71 -17.77
N PHE A 443 -5.33 3.42 -16.63
CA PHE A 443 -5.76 2.89 -15.32
C PHE A 443 -7.18 3.32 -14.90
N VAL A 444 -7.93 3.94 -15.81
CA VAL A 444 -9.23 4.60 -15.61
C VAL A 444 -10.35 3.63 -15.17
N LEU A 445 -10.16 2.31 -15.22
CA LEU A 445 -11.24 1.35 -14.95
C LEU A 445 -11.30 0.79 -13.54
N MET A 446 -10.26 0.96 -12.72
CA MET A 446 -10.02 0.00 -11.63
C MET A 446 -10.49 0.45 -10.23
N TRP A 447 -10.97 1.68 -10.09
CA TRP A 447 -11.31 2.26 -8.77
C TRP A 447 -12.78 2.59 -8.58
N LYS A 448 -13.63 2.45 -9.61
CA LYS A 448 -15.08 2.69 -9.49
C LYS A 448 -15.94 1.80 -10.38
N VAL A 449 -15.43 0.61 -10.75
CA VAL A 449 -16.23 -0.52 -11.26
C VAL A 449 -16.24 -1.62 -10.20
#